data_AF-A0A0A2MDD9-F1
#
_entry.id   AF-A0A0A2MDD9-F1
#
_cell.length_a   1.000
_cell.length_b   1.000
_cell.length_c   1.000
_cell.angle_alpha   90.00
_cell.angle_beta   90.00
_cell.angle_gamma   90.00
#
_symmetry.space_group_name_H-M   'P 1'
#
loop_
_entity.id
_entity.type
_entity.pdbx_description
1 polymer ?
#
loop_
_entity_poly.entity_id
_entity_poly.type
_entity_poly.pdbx_seq_one_letter_code
_entity_poly.pdbx_strand_id
1 'polypeptide(L)'
;MRQGLVDLATTTSQDTENGIYALDDYAGTEPDAIKTIPEGTAGELEINANPPTPYVMLAHTHNSPADSTYSVFSWEDLTTISLLLFKDQIEVNEFVFYVITADGTRYAMTINNKEKFMQYIFDMKKMPLGTVIDMDRIKKKSEIENEYYSKEFGNTPLIKENSNPDDDKLNFLKMMKKADIGADLFEVDATFTTYTKLTLNNTNTIIPTPCQ
;
A
#
# COMPACT_ATOMS: atom_id res chain seq x y z
N MET A 1 -18.85 3.24 0.50
CA MET A 1 -17.37 3.28 0.51
C MET A 1 -16.82 4.47 1.31
N ARG A 2 -17.09 5.73 0.91
CA ARG A 2 -16.56 6.94 1.59
C ARG A 2 -16.73 6.96 3.11
N GLN A 3 -17.95 6.71 3.61
CA GLN A 3 -18.21 6.77 5.06
C GLN A 3 -17.35 5.74 5.82
N GLY A 4 -17.19 4.52 5.29
CA GLY A 4 -16.32 3.53 5.93
C GLY A 4 -14.86 3.94 6.00
N LEU A 5 -14.35 4.68 5.01
CA LEU A 5 -12.98 5.24 5.07
C LEU A 5 -12.87 6.36 6.11
N VAL A 6 -13.90 7.21 6.24
CA VAL A 6 -13.98 8.25 7.28
C VAL A 6 -14.04 7.62 8.67
N ASP A 7 -14.85 6.57 8.84
CA ASP A 7 -14.99 5.85 10.10
C ASP A 7 -13.69 5.12 10.46
N LEU A 8 -13.05 4.46 9.48
CA LEU A 8 -11.73 3.85 9.65
C LEU A 8 -10.68 4.87 10.08
N ALA A 9 -10.72 6.09 9.54
CA ALA A 9 -9.76 7.13 9.94
C ALA A 9 -9.83 7.52 11.42
N THR A 10 -10.93 7.19 12.12
CA THR A 10 -11.06 7.44 13.57
C THR A 10 -10.32 6.42 14.43
N THR A 11 -9.80 5.34 13.86
CA THR A 11 -9.14 4.25 14.59
C THR A 11 -7.62 4.38 14.63
N THR A 12 -7.02 5.41 14.02
CA THR A 12 -5.55 5.60 13.96
C THR A 12 -4.90 5.90 15.31
N SER A 13 -5.68 6.02 16.39
CA SER A 13 -5.19 6.17 17.77
C SER A 13 -5.31 4.89 18.60
N GLN A 14 -5.78 3.78 18.01
CA GLN A 14 -5.86 2.49 18.69
C GLN A 14 -4.48 1.82 18.74
N ASP A 15 -4.34 0.74 19.50
CA ASP A 15 -3.08 -0.03 19.65
C ASP A 15 -2.94 -1.17 18.61
N THR A 16 -3.92 -1.34 17.74
CA THR A 16 -3.97 -2.35 16.66
C THR A 16 -4.32 -1.73 15.32
N GLU A 17 -3.73 -2.23 14.23
CA GLU A 17 -4.17 -1.82 12.89
C GLU A 17 -5.61 -2.28 12.65
N ASN A 18 -6.38 -1.41 11.99
CA ASN A 18 -7.75 -1.70 11.61
C ASN A 18 -7.83 -1.71 10.08
N GLY A 19 -8.71 -2.54 9.53
CA GLY A 19 -8.85 -2.65 8.09
C GLY A 19 -10.28 -2.85 7.62
N ILE A 20 -10.54 -2.42 6.40
CA ILE A 20 -11.80 -2.67 5.69
C ILE A 20 -11.53 -3.08 4.24
N TYR A 21 -12.50 -3.74 3.63
CA TYR A 21 -12.44 -4.15 2.23
C TYR A 21 -13.81 -4.12 1.55
N ALA A 22 -13.78 -4.12 0.21
CA ALA A 22 -14.95 -4.36 -0.64
C ALA A 22 -14.59 -5.33 -1.76
N LEU A 23 -15.55 -6.18 -2.14
CA LEU A 23 -15.41 -7.17 -3.21
C LEU A 23 -16.21 -6.78 -4.47
N ASP A 24 -15.85 -7.36 -5.61
CA ASP A 24 -16.40 -7.06 -6.94
C ASP A 24 -17.84 -7.56 -7.16
N ASP A 25 -18.33 -8.51 -6.36
CA ASP A 25 -19.75 -8.90 -6.36
C ASP A 25 -20.70 -7.82 -5.80
N TYR A 26 -20.18 -6.63 -5.55
CA TYR A 26 -20.91 -5.43 -5.17
C TYR A 26 -21.87 -4.97 -6.28
N ALA A 27 -23.15 -5.36 -6.17
CA ALA A 27 -24.24 -4.74 -6.89
C ALA A 27 -24.66 -3.38 -6.27
N GLY A 28 -23.74 -2.41 -6.20
CA GLY A 28 -24.03 -0.96 -6.28
C GLY A 28 -24.96 -0.24 -5.29
N THR A 29 -25.71 -0.88 -4.38
CA THR A 29 -26.83 -0.19 -3.69
C THR A 29 -26.91 -0.28 -2.17
N GLU A 30 -26.15 -1.15 -1.49
CA GLU A 30 -26.32 -1.30 -0.02
C GLU A 30 -25.12 -0.78 0.81
N PRO A 31 -25.37 -0.11 1.97
CA PRO A 31 -24.36 0.31 2.94
C PRO A 31 -23.47 -0.82 3.49
N ASP A 32 -23.94 -2.07 3.46
CA ASP A 32 -23.30 -3.27 4.03
C ASP A 32 -22.18 -3.87 3.16
N ALA A 33 -21.75 -3.19 2.10
CA ALA A 33 -20.73 -3.69 1.17
C ALA A 33 -19.29 -3.56 1.67
N ILE A 34 -19.07 -2.79 2.73
CA ILE A 34 -17.77 -2.66 3.37
C ILE A 34 -17.70 -3.66 4.51
N LYS A 35 -16.71 -4.54 4.46
CA LYS A 35 -16.46 -5.54 5.49
C LYS A 35 -15.20 -5.17 6.26
N THR A 36 -15.16 -5.50 7.55
CA THR A 36 -13.96 -5.35 8.38
C THR A 36 -12.98 -6.47 8.10
N ILE A 37 -11.69 -6.14 8.03
CA ILE A 37 -10.60 -7.12 8.01
C ILE A 37 -10.33 -7.51 9.47
N PRO A 38 -10.32 -8.80 9.81
CA PRO A 38 -9.99 -9.22 11.17
C PRO A 38 -8.54 -8.89 11.51
N GLU A 39 -8.29 -8.59 12.79
CA GLU A 39 -6.93 -8.52 13.33
C GLU A 39 -6.25 -9.90 13.18
N GLY A 40 -5.03 -9.89 12.66
CA GLY A 40 -4.14 -11.04 12.56
C GLY A 40 -3.25 -11.19 13.79
N THR A 41 -2.00 -11.59 13.59
CA THR A 41 -1.02 -11.73 14.68
C THR A 41 -0.23 -10.44 14.88
N ALA A 42 0.05 -10.08 16.14
CA ALA A 42 0.92 -8.94 16.51
C ALA A 42 0.47 -7.55 16.00
N GLY A 43 -0.85 -7.32 15.87
CA GLY A 43 -1.39 -6.02 15.45
C GLY A 43 -1.44 -5.82 13.93
N GLU A 44 -1.01 -6.82 13.14
CA GLU A 44 -1.14 -6.86 11.68
C GLU A 44 -2.57 -7.27 11.26
N LEU A 45 -2.96 -6.97 10.03
CA LEU A 45 -4.24 -7.39 9.45
C LEU A 45 -4.17 -8.74 8.73
N GLU A 46 -5.16 -9.61 8.94
CA GLU A 46 -5.28 -10.88 8.21
C GLU A 46 -6.06 -10.70 6.90
N ILE A 47 -5.35 -10.32 5.84
CA ILE A 47 -5.94 -10.20 4.50
C ILE A 47 -6.13 -11.60 3.88
N ASN A 48 -7.39 -11.99 3.63
CA ASN A 48 -7.70 -13.25 2.97
C ASN A 48 -7.17 -13.24 1.53
N ALA A 49 -6.15 -14.05 1.25
CA ALA A 49 -5.53 -14.15 -0.07
C ALA A 49 -6.34 -14.99 -1.08
N ASN A 50 -7.51 -15.53 -0.71
CA ASN A 50 -8.43 -16.24 -1.59
C ASN A 50 -9.89 -15.85 -1.22
N PRO A 51 -10.29 -14.59 -1.43
CA PRO A 51 -11.68 -14.18 -1.27
C PRO A 51 -12.61 -14.92 -2.27
N PRO A 52 -13.93 -14.96 -2.04
CA PRO A 52 -14.88 -15.59 -2.97
C PRO A 52 -14.97 -14.86 -4.32
N THR A 53 -14.65 -13.57 -4.35
CA THR A 53 -14.61 -12.69 -5.52
C THR A 53 -13.47 -11.67 -5.33
N PRO A 54 -12.92 -11.09 -6.42
CA PRO A 54 -11.80 -10.14 -6.32
C PRO A 54 -12.10 -8.93 -5.43
N TYR A 55 -11.08 -8.35 -4.80
CA TYR A 55 -11.20 -7.07 -4.12
C TYR A 55 -11.24 -5.92 -5.11
N VAL A 56 -12.14 -4.97 -4.88
CA VAL A 56 -12.15 -3.65 -5.54
C VAL A 56 -11.54 -2.57 -4.66
N MET A 57 -11.49 -2.80 -3.34
CA MET A 57 -10.88 -1.90 -2.39
C MET A 57 -10.33 -2.66 -1.18
N LEU A 58 -9.15 -2.23 -0.73
CA LEU A 58 -8.61 -2.50 0.60
C LEU A 58 -8.23 -1.17 1.25
N ALA A 59 -8.42 -1.06 2.55
CA ALA A 59 -7.97 0.10 3.30
C ALA A 59 -7.55 -0.33 4.70
N HIS A 60 -6.47 0.25 5.22
CA HIS A 60 -6.04 0.01 6.60
C HIS A 60 -5.47 1.25 7.28
N THR A 61 -5.33 1.13 8.59
CA THR A 61 -4.65 2.13 9.41
C THR A 61 -3.24 1.68 9.80
N HIS A 62 -2.32 2.63 9.85
CA HIS A 62 -1.00 2.47 10.48
C HIS A 62 -1.03 3.10 11.86
N ASN A 63 -1.12 2.27 12.89
CA ASN A 63 -1.19 2.70 14.29
C ASN A 63 -0.73 1.63 15.30
N SER A 64 -0.15 0.51 14.84
CA SER A 64 0.47 -0.50 15.71
C SER A 64 1.91 -0.79 15.28
N PRO A 65 2.88 -0.77 16.21
CA PRO A 65 2.74 -0.31 17.60
C PRO A 65 2.42 1.19 17.68
N ALA A 66 1.75 1.60 18.75
CA ALA A 66 1.12 2.93 18.96
C ALA A 66 2.06 4.14 18.82
N ASP A 67 3.36 3.90 18.70
CA ASP A 67 4.43 4.88 18.61
C ASP A 67 5.51 4.50 17.59
N SER A 68 5.24 3.63 16.62
CA SER A 68 6.24 3.26 15.59
C SER A 68 5.57 2.68 14.35
N THR A 69 4.91 3.53 13.56
CA THR A 69 4.36 3.11 12.25
C THR A 69 4.86 3.98 11.11
N TYR A 70 4.72 3.48 9.89
CA TYR A 70 5.11 4.21 8.69
C TYR A 70 4.08 5.28 8.32
N SER A 71 4.57 6.43 7.87
CA SER A 71 3.72 7.54 7.42
C SER A 71 3.26 7.40 5.95
N VAL A 72 3.59 6.29 5.29
CA VAL A 72 3.23 5.85 3.93
C VAL A 72 2.99 4.33 3.95
N PHE A 73 2.58 3.71 2.84
CA PHE A 73 2.48 2.24 2.74
C PHE A 73 3.79 1.57 3.21
N SER A 74 3.69 0.47 3.96
CA SER A 74 4.84 -0.32 4.39
C SER A 74 5.40 -1.17 3.22
N TRP A 75 6.50 -1.88 3.43
CA TRP A 75 6.96 -2.84 2.43
C TRP A 75 6.03 -4.07 2.40
N GLU A 76 5.60 -4.52 3.56
CA GLU A 76 4.69 -5.64 3.80
C GLU A 76 3.34 -5.40 3.08
N ASP A 77 2.83 -4.18 3.13
CA ASP A 77 1.67 -3.70 2.35
C ASP A 77 1.85 -4.00 0.86
N LEU A 78 2.95 -3.52 0.28
CA LEU A 78 3.24 -3.71 -1.14
C LEU A 78 3.36 -5.21 -1.47
N THR A 79 4.07 -5.99 -0.64
CA THR A 79 4.20 -7.44 -0.87
C THR A 79 2.85 -8.17 -0.78
N THR A 80 1.94 -7.74 0.09
CA THR A 80 0.60 -8.30 0.20
C THR A 80 -0.23 -8.01 -1.05
N ILE A 81 -0.22 -6.77 -1.52
CA ILE A 81 -0.86 -6.39 -2.78
C ILE A 81 -0.30 -7.18 -3.97
N SER A 82 1.02 -7.38 -4.02
CA SER A 82 1.64 -8.19 -5.08
C SER A 82 1.18 -9.65 -5.05
N LEU A 83 0.92 -10.22 -3.87
CA LEU A 83 0.39 -11.58 -3.74
C LEU A 83 -1.05 -11.65 -4.23
N LEU A 84 -1.89 -10.68 -3.90
CA LEU A 84 -3.26 -10.62 -4.40
C LEU A 84 -3.29 -10.49 -5.92
N LEU A 85 -2.40 -9.67 -6.48
CA LEU A 85 -2.26 -9.49 -7.93
C LEU A 85 -1.77 -10.76 -8.64
N PHE A 86 -0.85 -11.50 -8.02
CA PHE A 86 -0.38 -12.79 -8.52
C PHE A 86 -1.49 -13.84 -8.57
N LYS A 87 -2.39 -13.81 -7.59
CA LYS A 87 -3.51 -14.74 -7.45
C LYS A 87 -4.77 -14.29 -8.19
N ASP A 88 -4.70 -13.22 -8.98
CA ASP A 88 -5.84 -12.64 -9.69
C ASP A 88 -7.01 -12.27 -8.75
N GLN A 89 -6.68 -11.80 -7.54
CA GLN A 89 -7.65 -11.37 -6.52
C GLN A 89 -7.85 -9.85 -6.48
N ILE A 90 -7.17 -9.11 -7.36
CA ILE A 90 -7.37 -7.68 -7.62
C ILE A 90 -7.17 -7.42 -9.12
N GLU A 91 -7.95 -6.50 -9.68
CA GLU A 91 -7.85 -6.11 -11.10
C GLU A 91 -7.14 -4.76 -11.24
N VAL A 92 -6.26 -4.65 -12.25
CA VAL A 92 -5.47 -3.43 -12.52
C VAL A 92 -6.40 -2.34 -13.02
N ASN A 93 -6.16 -1.09 -12.62
CA ASN A 93 -7.00 0.08 -12.91
C ASN A 93 -8.39 0.09 -12.27
N GLU A 94 -8.81 -0.99 -11.60
CA GLU A 94 -10.10 -1.06 -10.89
C GLU A 94 -9.92 -1.07 -9.37
N PHE A 95 -8.88 -1.75 -8.89
CA PHE A 95 -8.57 -1.85 -7.48
C PHE A 95 -7.92 -0.57 -6.92
N VAL A 96 -8.36 -0.16 -5.72
CA VAL A 96 -7.75 0.93 -4.95
C VAL A 96 -7.32 0.47 -3.57
N PHE A 97 -6.07 0.72 -3.21
CA PHE A 97 -5.54 0.46 -1.87
C PHE A 97 -5.37 1.77 -1.10
N TYR A 98 -5.89 1.84 0.13
CA TYR A 98 -5.78 3.01 0.98
C TYR A 98 -4.94 2.71 2.22
N VAL A 99 -4.19 3.72 2.67
CA VAL A 99 -3.57 3.72 4.00
C VAL A 99 -3.87 5.05 4.70
N ILE A 100 -4.19 4.97 5.99
CA ILE A 100 -4.48 6.11 6.87
C ILE A 100 -3.56 6.00 8.07
N THR A 101 -2.68 6.98 8.29
CA THR A 101 -1.61 6.84 9.28
C THR A 101 -1.87 7.65 10.54
N ALA A 102 -1.25 7.23 11.65
CA ALA A 102 -1.24 7.98 12.91
C ALA A 102 -0.61 9.38 12.76
N ASP A 103 0.27 9.58 11.77
CA ASP A 103 0.85 10.89 11.42
C ASP A 103 -0.13 11.82 10.68
N GLY A 104 -1.36 11.35 10.44
CA GLY A 104 -2.42 12.12 9.79
C GLY A 104 -2.35 12.13 8.27
N THR A 105 -1.43 11.38 7.66
CA THR A 105 -1.38 11.19 6.20
C THR A 105 -2.45 10.20 5.74
N ARG A 106 -2.94 10.39 4.51
CA ARG A 106 -3.91 9.52 3.86
C ARG A 106 -3.55 9.38 2.40
N TYR A 107 -3.35 8.15 1.96
CA TYR A 107 -3.02 7.88 0.56
C TYR A 107 -3.96 6.86 -0.04
N ALA A 108 -4.16 6.99 -1.34
CA ALA A 108 -4.69 5.95 -2.19
C ALA A 108 -3.62 5.55 -3.21
N MET A 109 -3.53 4.26 -3.52
CA MET A 109 -2.67 3.73 -4.56
C MET A 109 -3.50 2.92 -5.56
N THR A 110 -3.28 3.16 -6.85
CA THR A 110 -3.86 2.37 -7.93
C THR A 110 -2.74 1.72 -8.73
N ILE A 111 -2.89 0.45 -9.05
CA ILE A 111 -1.93 -0.27 -9.91
C ILE A 111 -2.39 -0.07 -11.35
N ASN A 112 -1.50 0.40 -12.22
CA ASN A 112 -1.79 0.64 -13.64
C ASN A 112 -1.01 -0.32 -14.56
N ASN A 113 -0.02 -1.06 -14.03
CA ASN A 113 0.69 -2.09 -14.77
C ASN A 113 1.08 -3.27 -13.87
N LYS A 114 0.43 -4.41 -14.08
CA LYS A 114 0.66 -5.64 -13.31
C LYS A 114 2.09 -6.16 -13.42
N GLU A 115 2.64 -6.20 -14.62
CA GLU A 115 3.98 -6.75 -14.85
C GLU A 115 5.04 -5.95 -14.11
N LYS A 116 4.99 -4.62 -14.18
CA LYS A 116 5.89 -3.71 -13.47
C LYS A 116 5.77 -3.85 -11.95
N PHE A 117 4.54 -3.88 -11.43
CA PHE A 117 4.31 -3.98 -9.98
C PHE A 117 4.85 -5.31 -9.44
N MET A 118 4.52 -6.40 -10.14
CA MET A 118 4.99 -7.73 -9.82
C MET A 118 6.51 -7.83 -9.91
N GLN A 119 7.14 -7.21 -10.92
CA GLN A 119 8.57 -7.30 -11.18
C GLN A 119 9.40 -6.90 -9.95
N TYR A 120 8.97 -5.89 -9.19
CA TYR A 120 9.79 -5.35 -8.11
C TYR A 120 9.34 -5.75 -6.72
N ILE A 121 8.04 -5.98 -6.52
CA ILE A 121 7.49 -6.14 -5.18
C ILE A 121 7.29 -7.61 -4.80
N PHE A 122 7.06 -8.50 -5.77
CA PHE A 122 6.62 -9.86 -5.49
C PHE A 122 7.58 -10.65 -4.59
N ASP A 123 7.03 -11.28 -3.55
CA ASP A 123 7.77 -12.18 -2.67
C ASP A 123 7.95 -13.55 -3.32
N MET A 124 9.16 -13.82 -3.80
CA MET A 124 9.50 -15.06 -4.49
C MET A 124 9.44 -16.30 -3.58
N LYS A 125 9.45 -16.15 -2.25
CA LYS A 125 9.21 -17.29 -1.33
C LYS A 125 7.81 -17.88 -1.51
N LYS A 126 6.89 -17.13 -2.12
CA LYS A 126 5.51 -17.55 -2.40
C LYS A 126 5.35 -18.14 -3.82
N MET A 127 6.45 -18.33 -4.57
CA MET A 127 6.41 -18.96 -5.88
C MET A 127 6.26 -20.49 -5.81
N PRO A 128 5.62 -21.12 -6.80
CA PRO A 128 5.62 -22.57 -6.93
C PRO A 128 7.04 -23.15 -7.00
N LEU A 129 7.23 -24.33 -6.42
CA LEU A 129 8.48 -25.10 -6.53
C LEU A 129 8.85 -25.33 -8.00
N GLY A 130 10.13 -25.14 -8.33
CA GLY A 130 10.64 -25.30 -9.69
C GLY A 130 10.57 -24.04 -10.55
N THR A 131 10.08 -22.91 -10.02
CA THR A 131 10.13 -21.63 -10.72
C THR A 131 11.57 -21.18 -10.92
N VAL A 132 11.95 -20.83 -12.16
CA VAL A 132 13.25 -20.23 -12.47
C VAL A 132 13.29 -18.83 -11.86
N ILE A 133 14.28 -18.60 -11.00
CA ILE A 133 14.42 -17.32 -10.33
C ILE A 133 15.39 -16.44 -11.12
N ASP A 134 14.95 -15.24 -11.45
CA ASP A 134 15.80 -14.20 -12.01
C ASP A 134 16.61 -13.53 -10.88
N MET A 135 17.88 -13.90 -10.75
CA MET A 135 18.78 -13.39 -9.71
C MET A 135 19.01 -11.88 -9.80
N ASP A 136 19.02 -11.30 -11.00
CA ASP A 136 19.20 -9.85 -11.18
C ASP A 136 17.97 -9.11 -10.67
N ARG A 137 16.79 -9.69 -10.86
CA ARG A 137 15.54 -9.17 -10.29
C ARG A 137 15.55 -9.23 -8.76
N ILE A 138 16.00 -10.34 -8.14
CA ILE A 138 16.13 -10.41 -6.68
C ILE A 138 17.06 -9.31 -6.17
N LYS A 139 18.21 -9.17 -6.82
CA LYS A 139 19.22 -8.21 -6.42
C LYS A 139 18.67 -6.78 -6.46
N LYS A 140 18.00 -6.40 -7.54
CA LYS A 140 17.37 -5.08 -7.68
C LYS A 140 16.28 -4.84 -6.63
N LYS A 141 15.43 -5.84 -6.37
CA LYS A 141 14.42 -5.77 -5.30
C LYS A 141 15.09 -5.51 -3.95
N SER A 142 16.08 -6.32 -3.59
CA SER A 142 16.80 -6.20 -2.32
C SER A 142 17.54 -4.85 -2.20
N GLU A 143 18.12 -4.35 -3.29
CA GLU A 143 18.73 -3.01 -3.30
C GLU A 143 17.72 -1.90 -3.01
N ILE A 144 16.53 -1.96 -3.61
CA ILE A 144 15.45 -0.99 -3.35
C ILE A 144 14.94 -1.13 -1.92
N GLU A 145 14.62 -2.34 -1.49
CA GLU A 145 14.13 -2.63 -0.13
C GLU A 145 15.14 -2.13 0.92
N ASN A 146 16.43 -2.42 0.75
CA ASN A 146 17.50 -1.99 1.67
C ASN A 146 17.77 -0.48 1.67
N GLU A 147 17.53 0.21 0.57
CA GLU A 147 17.68 1.67 0.51
C GLU A 147 16.49 2.38 1.19
N TYR A 148 15.28 1.87 0.98
CA TYR A 148 14.07 2.58 1.40
C TYR A 148 13.47 2.08 2.72
N TYR A 149 13.47 0.78 3.04
CA TYR A 149 12.76 0.24 4.21
C TYR A 149 13.64 -0.60 5.15
N SER A 150 14.61 -1.34 4.63
CA SER A 150 15.33 -2.35 5.41
C SER A 150 16.60 -1.79 6.07
N LYS A 151 16.78 -2.15 7.34
CA LYS A 151 18.01 -1.90 8.13
C LYS A 151 19.07 -2.99 7.92
N GLU A 152 18.82 -3.96 7.04
CA GLU A 152 19.77 -5.02 6.77
C GLU A 152 21.13 -4.43 6.32
N PHE A 153 22.20 -5.16 6.62
CA PHE A 153 23.57 -4.78 6.29
C PHE A 153 24.06 -3.45 6.90
N GLY A 154 23.39 -2.95 7.95
CA GLY A 154 23.78 -1.74 8.66
C GLY A 154 23.39 -0.44 7.95
N ASN A 155 22.50 -0.52 6.95
CA ASN A 155 21.95 0.65 6.29
C ASN A 155 20.94 1.37 7.18
N THR A 156 20.87 2.70 7.05
CA THR A 156 19.74 3.48 7.59
C THR A 156 18.75 3.69 6.47
N PRO A 157 17.55 3.09 6.52
CA PRO A 157 16.58 3.25 5.45
C PRO A 157 16.07 4.69 5.36
N LEU A 158 15.73 5.10 4.14
CA LEU A 158 15.21 6.44 3.85
C LEU A 158 13.76 6.65 4.32
N ILE A 159 12.99 5.57 4.43
CA ILE A 159 11.64 5.52 4.97
C ILE A 159 11.70 4.68 6.25
N LYS A 160 11.17 5.21 7.34
CA LYS A 160 11.21 4.50 8.63
C LYS A 160 10.03 4.92 9.49
N GLU A 161 9.72 4.09 10.46
CA GLU A 161 8.79 4.47 11.53
C GLU A 161 9.33 5.68 12.31
N ASN A 162 8.42 6.53 12.81
CA ASN A 162 8.74 7.73 13.58
C ASN A 162 9.65 8.73 12.85
N SER A 163 9.50 8.81 11.54
CA SER A 163 10.24 9.74 10.70
C SER A 163 9.36 10.91 10.26
N ASN A 164 9.94 11.86 9.53
CA ASN A 164 9.18 13.01 9.05
C ASN A 164 8.24 12.55 7.90
N PRO A 165 6.91 12.76 8.00
CA PRO A 165 5.97 12.27 6.99
C PRO A 165 6.17 12.85 5.59
N ASP A 166 6.67 14.08 5.47
CA ASP A 166 6.94 14.70 4.17
C ASP A 166 8.22 14.11 3.53
N ASP A 167 9.24 13.80 4.33
CA ASP A 167 10.44 13.10 3.86
C ASP A 167 10.10 11.67 3.41
N ASP A 168 9.31 10.94 4.18
CA ASP A 168 8.83 9.60 3.84
C ASP A 168 8.00 9.61 2.56
N LYS A 169 7.04 10.54 2.42
CA LYS A 169 6.27 10.75 1.18
C LYS A 169 7.18 10.96 -0.03
N LEU A 170 8.17 11.84 0.10
CA LEU A 170 9.13 12.11 -0.97
C LEU A 170 9.95 10.87 -1.31
N ASN A 171 10.45 10.15 -0.31
CA ASN A 171 11.27 8.97 -0.52
C ASN A 171 10.44 7.80 -1.07
N PHE A 172 9.18 7.66 -0.69
CA PHE A 172 8.26 6.69 -1.27
C PHE A 172 8.05 6.96 -2.77
N LEU A 173 7.81 8.21 -3.16
CA LEU A 173 7.71 8.57 -4.58
C LEU A 173 9.03 8.35 -5.34
N LYS A 174 10.19 8.58 -4.71
CA LYS A 174 11.51 8.27 -5.32
C LYS A 174 11.68 6.78 -5.52
N MET A 175 11.29 5.97 -4.53
CA MET A 175 11.28 4.51 -4.64
C MET A 175 10.39 4.09 -5.81
N MET A 176 9.15 4.59 -5.87
CA MET A 176 8.21 4.26 -6.93
C MET A 176 8.77 4.59 -8.33
N LYS A 177 9.40 5.76 -8.47
CA LYS A 177 10.05 6.19 -9.71
C LYS A 177 11.29 5.36 -10.05
N LYS A 178 12.14 5.06 -9.07
CA LYS A 178 13.37 4.28 -9.26
C LYS A 178 13.08 2.84 -9.66
N ALA A 179 12.05 2.26 -9.05
CA ALA A 179 11.59 0.90 -9.32
C ALA A 179 10.62 0.82 -10.51
N ASP A 180 10.13 1.96 -11.03
CA ASP A 180 9.12 2.01 -12.10
C ASP A 180 7.95 1.04 -11.83
N ILE A 181 7.33 1.15 -10.65
CA ILE A 181 6.46 0.07 -10.12
C ILE A 181 5.16 -0.12 -10.88
N GLY A 182 4.79 0.78 -11.80
CA GLY A 182 3.49 0.69 -12.47
C GLY A 182 2.31 0.91 -11.53
N ALA A 183 2.43 1.87 -10.61
CA ALA A 183 1.33 2.34 -9.77
C ALA A 183 1.38 3.86 -9.66
N ASP A 184 0.22 4.43 -9.34
CA ASP A 184 0.04 5.85 -9.05
C ASP A 184 -0.30 6.05 -7.57
N LEU A 185 0.21 7.12 -6.99
CA LEU A 185 -0.07 7.54 -5.61
C LEU A 185 -0.90 8.82 -5.60
N PHE A 186 -1.90 8.85 -4.73
CA PHE A 186 -2.78 9.99 -4.52
C PHE A 186 -2.78 10.37 -3.05
N GLU A 187 -2.59 11.64 -2.75
CA GLU A 187 -2.91 12.20 -1.43
C GLU A 187 -4.41 12.44 -1.34
N VAL A 188 -5.00 12.08 -0.21
CA VAL A 188 -6.46 12.12 0.00
C VAL A 188 -6.78 13.03 1.17
N ASP A 189 -7.80 13.88 1.02
CA ASP A 189 -8.24 14.74 2.10
C ASP A 189 -8.96 13.95 3.22
N ALA A 190 -9.16 14.57 4.38
CA ALA A 190 -9.78 13.92 5.54
C ALA A 190 -11.22 13.43 5.29
N THR A 191 -11.91 13.97 4.27
CA THR A 191 -13.29 13.57 3.92
C THR A 191 -13.36 12.54 2.79
N PHE A 192 -12.22 12.14 2.21
CA PHE A 192 -12.15 11.23 1.05
C PHE A 192 -13.03 11.73 -0.12
N THR A 193 -12.97 13.03 -0.39
CA THR A 193 -13.69 13.68 -1.51
C THR A 193 -12.74 14.29 -2.54
N THR A 194 -11.53 14.65 -2.13
CA THR A 194 -10.53 15.28 -2.98
C THR A 194 -9.30 14.40 -3.03
N TYR A 195 -8.87 14.10 -4.25
CA TYR A 195 -7.69 13.28 -4.54
C TYR A 195 -6.69 14.13 -5.31
N THR A 196 -5.42 14.07 -4.91
CA THR A 196 -4.33 14.77 -5.58
C THR A 196 -3.29 13.76 -6.00
N LYS A 197 -3.15 13.52 -7.31
CA LYS A 197 -2.10 12.65 -7.82
C LYS A 197 -0.73 13.26 -7.55
N LEU A 198 0.16 12.48 -6.94
CA LEU A 198 1.52 12.88 -6.61
C LEU A 198 2.50 12.28 -7.62
N THR A 199 3.32 13.12 -8.24
CA THR A 199 4.38 12.68 -9.16
C THR A 199 5.69 13.39 -8.85
N LEU A 200 6.82 12.84 -9.28
CA LEU A 200 8.11 13.53 -9.22
C LEU A 200 8.48 14.10 -10.58
N ASN A 201 8.91 15.36 -10.59
CA ASN A 201 9.59 15.92 -11.76
C ASN A 201 11.03 15.34 -11.90
N ASN A 202 11.80 15.87 -12.85
CA ASN A 202 13.17 15.44 -13.11
C ASN A 202 14.16 15.82 -11.98
N THR A 203 13.82 16.76 -11.11
CA THR A 203 14.64 17.20 -9.97
C THR A 203 14.20 16.57 -8.65
N ASN A 204 13.34 15.55 -8.69
CA ASN A 204 12.74 14.90 -7.52
C ASN A 204 11.97 15.87 -6.60
N THR A 205 11.28 16.84 -7.21
CA THR A 205 10.28 17.66 -6.53
C THR A 205 8.90 17.07 -6.77
N ILE A 206 8.07 17.02 -5.72
CA ILE A 206 6.69 16.55 -5.81
C ILE A 206 5.86 17.57 -6.60
N ILE A 207 5.15 17.09 -7.61
CA ILE A 207 4.20 17.86 -8.42
C ILE A 207 2.80 17.32 -8.13
N PRO A 208 2.00 18.04 -7.32
CA PRO A 208 0.61 17.68 -7.06
C PRO A 208 -0.26 18.02 -8.27
N THR A 209 -1.13 17.08 -8.67
CA THR A 209 -2.15 17.30 -9.71
C THR A 209 -3.52 16.92 -9.15
N PRO A 210 -4.40 17.90 -8.88
CA PRO A 210 -5.76 17.63 -8.43
C PRO A 210 -6.50 16.74 -9.45
N CYS A 211 -7.18 15.70 -8.95
CA CYS A 211 -8.09 14.90 -9.74
C CYS A 211 -9.45 15.60 -9.82
N GLN A 212 -10.03 15.65 -11.02
CA GLN A 212 -11.37 16.19 -11.27
C GLN A 212 -12.42 15.11 -11.21
#